data_AF-A0A1G9XFU5-F1
#
_entry.id   AF-A0A1G9XFU5-F1
#
_cell.length_a   1.000
_cell.length_b   1.000
_cell.length_c   1.000
_cell.angle_alpha   90.00
_cell.angle_beta   90.00
_cell.angle_gamma   90.00
#
_symmetry.space_group_name_H-M   'P 1'
#
loop_
_entity.id
_entity.type
_entity.pdbx_description
1 polymer ?
#
loop_
_entity_poly.entity_id
_entity_poly.type
_entity_poly.pdbx_seq_one_letter_code
_entity_poly.pdbx_strand_id
1 'polypeptide(L)'
;MTKYVVEVRRQSKNRPGLAVEIEFPTQGEAEAYIQTVYDDYVKGQEGQVDYETVTYSVEQYQKEILVRKRNEKGKTIFSLLLTTYMKT
;
A
#
# COMPACT_ATOMS: atom_id res chain seq x y z
N MET A 1 17.42 -5.53 15.65
CA MET A 1 17.94 -4.49 14.70
C MET A 1 16.72 -3.95 14.02
N THR A 2 16.43 -2.66 14.13
CA THR A 2 15.18 -2.10 13.59
C THR A 2 15.06 -2.34 12.08
N LYS A 3 13.96 -2.96 11.67
CA LYS A 3 13.52 -3.13 10.29
C LYS A 3 12.30 -2.26 10.03
N TYR A 4 12.18 -1.78 8.80
CA TYR A 4 11.02 -1.03 8.32
C TYR A 4 10.18 -1.99 7.49
N VAL A 5 8.95 -2.22 7.90
CA VAL A 5 8.08 -3.22 7.27
C VAL A 5 7.01 -2.51 6.46
N VAL A 6 6.75 -3.04 5.26
CA VAL A 6 5.56 -2.73 4.48
C VAL A 6 4.76 -4.01 4.34
N GLU A 7 3.62 -4.08 5.03
CA GLU A 7 2.65 -5.15 4.83
C GLU A 7 1.75 -4.80 3.64
N VAL A 8 1.71 -5.68 2.64
CA VAL A 8 0.95 -5.53 1.41
C VAL A 8 -0.25 -6.46 1.45
N ARG A 9 -1.45 -5.89 1.53
CA ARG A 9 -2.73 -6.62 1.43
C ARG A 9 -3.43 -6.28 0.12
N ARG A 10 -3.46 -7.24 -0.81
CA ARG A 10 -4.12 -7.09 -2.10
C ARG A 10 -5.37 -7.95 -2.18
N GLN A 11 -6.49 -7.36 -2.57
CA GLN A 11 -7.70 -8.08 -2.92
C GLN A 11 -8.13 -7.73 -4.34
N SER A 12 -8.59 -8.73 -5.07
CA SER A 12 -9.13 -8.53 -6.41
C SER A 12 -10.34 -9.42 -6.59
N LYS A 13 -11.33 -8.94 -7.33
CA LYS A 13 -12.54 -9.73 -7.59
C LYS A 13 -12.15 -11.07 -8.22
N ASN A 14 -12.72 -12.17 -7.71
CA ASN A 14 -12.50 -13.54 -8.18
C ASN A 14 -11.06 -14.07 -8.02
N ARG A 15 -10.22 -13.45 -7.19
CA ARG A 15 -8.90 -13.98 -6.84
C ARG A 15 -8.77 -14.09 -5.32
N PRO A 16 -8.07 -15.12 -4.80
CA PRO A 16 -7.70 -15.16 -3.40
C PRO A 16 -6.96 -13.88 -3.00
N GLY A 17 -7.21 -13.40 -1.78
CA GLY A 17 -6.45 -12.30 -1.21
C GLY A 17 -4.97 -12.67 -1.06
N LEU A 18 -4.10 -11.67 -1.20
CA LEU A 18 -2.67 -11.80 -0.95
C LEU A 18 -2.30 -10.89 0.23
N ALA A 19 -1.58 -11.44 1.20
CA ALA A 19 -0.97 -10.69 2.29
C ALA A 19 0.51 -11.07 2.37
N VAL A 20 1.41 -10.10 2.24
CA VAL A 20 2.86 -10.31 2.26
C VAL A 20 3.51 -9.19 3.06
N GLU A 21 4.45 -9.54 3.93
CA GLU A 21 5.33 -8.56 4.59
C GLU A 21 6.64 -8.46 3.83
N ILE A 22 7.10 -7.23 3.62
CA ILE A 22 8.39 -6.93 3.02
C ILE A 22 9.19 -6.12 4.02
N GLU A 23 10.36 -6.64 4.40
CA GLU A 23 11.25 -6.01 5.37
C GLU A 23 12.38 -5.26 4.68
N PHE A 24 12.60 -4.02 5.12
CA PHE A 24 13.65 -3.16 4.62
C PHE A 24 14.64 -2.80 5.75
N PRO A 25 15.94 -2.71 5.46
CA PRO A 25 16.95 -2.29 6.42
C PRO A 25 16.91 -0.78 6.72
N THR A 26 16.36 0.04 5.82
CA THR A 26 16.28 1.50 5.97
C THR A 26 14.89 2.03 5.66
N GLN A 27 14.52 3.15 6.28
CA GLN A 27 13.26 3.84 5.99
C GLN A 27 13.18 4.28 4.53
N GLY A 28 14.31 4.76 3.96
CA GLY A 28 14.37 5.23 2.59
C GLY A 28 14.07 4.14 1.57
N GLU A 29 14.53 2.90 1.80
CA GLU A 29 14.21 1.76 0.94
C GLU A 29 12.72 1.37 1.00
N ALA A 30 12.13 1.38 2.20
CA ALA A 30 10.71 1.12 2.38
C ALA A 30 9.86 2.21 1.68
N GLU A 31 10.25 3.47 1.78
CA GLU A 31 9.59 4.58 1.07
C GLU A 31 9.76 4.49 -0.45
N ALA A 32 10.93 4.10 -0.94
CA ALA A 32 11.15 3.87 -2.36
C ALA A 32 10.24 2.76 -2.89
N TYR A 33 10.05 1.68 -2.12
CA TYR A 33 9.09 0.62 -2.47
C TYR A 33 7.66 1.15 -2.56
N ILE A 34 7.22 1.96 -1.58
CA ILE A 34 5.90 2.58 -1.59
C ILE A 34 5.72 3.47 -2.83
N GLN A 35 6.75 4.23 -3.20
CA GLN A 35 6.73 5.03 -4.42
C GLN A 35 6.60 4.17 -5.68
N THR A 36 7.28 3.02 -5.75
CA THR A 36 7.10 2.05 -6.85
C THR A 36 5.66 1.55 -6.91
N VAL A 37 5.03 1.25 -5.76
CA VAL A 37 3.61 0.86 -5.74
C VAL A 37 2.70 1.99 -6.25
N TYR A 38 2.97 3.24 -5.89
CA TYR A 38 2.22 4.37 -6.44
C TYR A 38 2.35 4.44 -7.98
N ASP A 39 3.58 4.34 -8.49
CA ASP A 39 3.84 4.41 -9.92
C ASP A 39 3.16 3.26 -10.69
N ASP A 40 3.11 2.06 -10.12
CA ASP A 40 2.52 0.89 -10.76
C ASP A 40 0.98 0.89 -10.76
N TYR A 41 0.35 1.38 -9.68
CA TYR A 41 -1.09 1.21 -9.46
C TYR A 41 -1.92 2.49 -9.59
N VAL A 42 -1.28 3.66 -9.49
CA VAL A 42 -1.97 4.96 -9.42
C VAL A 42 -1.61 5.83 -10.61
N LYS A 43 -0.32 5.97 -10.89
CA LYS A 43 0.18 6.87 -11.93
C LYS A 43 -0.39 6.50 -13.31
N GLY A 44 -1.00 7.47 -13.98
CA GLY A 44 -1.69 7.29 -15.26
C GLY A 44 -3.09 6.64 -15.17
N GLN A 45 -3.57 6.33 -13.97
CA GLN A 45 -4.91 5.80 -13.69
C GLN A 45 -5.68 6.65 -12.66
N GLU A 46 -5.25 7.87 -12.39
CA GLU A 46 -5.77 8.74 -11.32
C GLU A 46 -7.26 9.05 -11.47
N GLY A 47 -7.81 9.00 -12.69
CA GLY A 47 -9.26 9.15 -12.94
C GLY A 47 -10.10 7.90 -12.69
N GLN A 48 -9.47 6.76 -12.39
CA GLN A 48 -10.14 5.46 -12.20
C GLN A 48 -9.85 4.82 -10.84
N VAL A 49 -8.89 5.38 -10.09
CA VAL A 49 -8.34 4.79 -8.87
C VAL A 49 -8.36 5.83 -7.76
N ASP A 50 -9.00 5.48 -6.65
CA ASP A 50 -8.93 6.25 -5.41
C ASP A 50 -7.59 5.93 -4.71
N TYR A 51 -6.80 6.95 -4.39
CA TYR A 51 -5.55 6.83 -3.61
C TYR A 51 -5.67 7.65 -2.32
N GLU A 52 -5.59 6.98 -1.17
CA GLU A 52 -5.72 7.61 0.16
C GLU A 52 -4.50 7.24 1.01
N THR A 53 -4.04 8.18 1.83
CA THR A 53 -2.93 7.96 2.77
C THR A 53 -3.28 8.53 4.14
N VAL A 54 -3.08 7.74 5.19
CA VAL A 54 -3.30 8.13 6.58
C VAL A 54 -2.02 7.85 7.36
N THR A 55 -1.41 8.90 7.91
CA THR A 55 -0.20 8.78 8.75
C THR A 55 -0.60 8.80 10.21
N TYR A 56 -0.32 7.73 10.94
CA TYR A 56 -0.60 7.61 12.37
C TYR A 56 0.57 8.11 13.22
N SER A 57 1.79 7.76 12.83
CA SER A 57 3.01 8.18 13.53
C SER A 57 4.20 8.20 12.58
N VAL A 58 4.84 9.35 12.45
CA VAL A 58 6.08 9.49 11.67
C VAL A 58 7.24 8.81 12.38
N GLU A 59 7.35 8.98 13.70
CA GLU A 59 8.42 8.39 14.53
C GLU A 59 8.39 6.86 14.53
N GLN A 60 7.20 6.27 14.47
CA GLN A 60 7.03 4.81 14.47
C GLN A 60 6.94 4.21 13.06
N TYR A 61 7.16 5.02 12.02
CA TYR A 61 6.98 4.63 10.63
C TYR A 61 5.62 3.96 10.39
N GLN A 62 4.55 4.54 10.95
CA GLN A 62 3.22 3.96 10.93
C GLN A 62 2.27 4.79 10.07
N LYS A 63 1.96 4.27 8.88
CA LYS A 63 0.96 4.83 7.96
C LYS A 63 0.23 3.71 7.23
N GLU A 64 -0.96 4.05 6.75
CA GLU A 64 -1.75 3.22 5.85
C GLU A 64 -1.94 3.94 4.51
N ILE A 65 -1.80 3.19 3.41
CA ILE A 65 -2.00 3.67 2.06
C ILE A 65 -3.00 2.74 1.38
N LEU A 66 -4.12 3.30 0.93
CA LEU A 66 -5.20 2.56 0.32
C LEU A 66 -5.36 2.96 -1.14
N VAL A 67 -5.25 1.98 -2.03
CA VAL A 67 -5.51 2.11 -3.47
C VAL A 67 -6.77 1.30 -3.80
N ARG A 68 -7.78 1.93 -4.41
CA ARG A 68 -9.03 1.25 -4.77
C ARG A 68 -9.44 1.56 -6.20
N LYS A 69 -9.72 0.51 -6.98
CA LYS A 69 -10.36 0.65 -8.29
C LYS A 69 -11.81 0.21 -8.21
N ARG A 70 -12.71 1.06 -8.70
CA ARG A 70 -14.15 0.77 -8.79
C ARG A 70 -14.54 0.57 -10.26
N ASN A 71 -15.55 -0.26 -10.50
CA ASN A 71 -16.17 -0.33 -11.82
C ASN A 71 -17.17 0.82 -12.04
N GLU A 72 -17.75 0.90 -13.24
CA GLU A 72 -18.76 1.90 -13.62
C GLU A 72 -20.01 1.90 -12.72
N LYS A 73 -20.26 0.81 -11.98
CA LYS A 73 -21.36 0.69 -11.02
C LYS A 73 -20.95 1.06 -9.59
N GLY A 74 -19.76 1.63 -9.40
CA GLY A 74 -19.20 2.01 -8.10
C GLY A 74 -18.75 0.85 -7.22
N LYS A 75 -18.76 -0.41 -7.71
CA LYS A 75 -18.31 -1.57 -6.94
C LYS A 75 -16.80 -1.72 -7.02
N THR A 76 -16.15 -1.90 -5.87
CA THR A 76 -14.72 -2.22 -5.78
C THR A 76 -14.41 -3.52 -6.51
N ILE A 77 -13.48 -3.46 -7.46
CA ILE A 77 -12.97 -4.62 -8.20
C ILE A 77 -11.52 -4.97 -7.85
N PHE A 78 -10.82 -4.01 -7.23
CA PHE A 78 -9.46 -4.13 -6.76
C PHE A 78 -9.26 -3.23 -5.54
N SER A 79 -8.57 -3.74 -4.53
CA SER A 79 -8.02 -2.96 -3.44
C SER A 79 -6.61 -3.41 -3.10
N LEU A 80 -5.76 -2.43 -2.78
CA LEU A 80 -4.42 -2.63 -2.24
C LEU A 80 -4.29 -1.75 -1.01
N LEU A 81 -4.01 -2.37 0.13
CA LEU A 81 -3.70 -1.69 1.38
C LEU A 81 -2.23 -1.95 1.70
N LEU A 82 -1.46 -0.88 1.87
CA LEU A 82 -0.13 -0.93 2.46
C LEU A 82 -0.23 -0.45 3.89
N THR A 83 0.28 -1.25 4.84
CA THR A 83 0.42 -0.84 6.24
C THR A 83 1.90 -0.85 6.57
N THR A 84 2.42 0.25 7.11
CA THR A 84 3.83 0.35 7.49
C THR A 84 4.00 0.30 9.01
N TYR A 85 5.11 -0.26 9.47
CA TYR A 85 5.51 -0.22 10.89
C TYR A 85 7.00 -0.56 11.06
N MET A 86 7.57 -0.23 12.22
CA MET A 86 8.91 -0.71 12.60
C MET A 86 8.84 -2.05 13.33
N LYS A 87 9.77 -2.96 13.03
CA LYS A 87 9.94 -4.26 13.69
C LYS A 87 11.32 -4.30 14.32
N THR A 88 11.41 -4.48 15.64
CA THR A 88 12.66 -4.31 16.40
C THR A 88 13.39 -5.62 16.68
#